data_AF-A0A1H7VAF0-F1
#
_entry.id   AF-A0A1H7VAF0-F1
#
_cell.length_a   1.000
_cell.length_b   1.000
_cell.length_c   1.000
_cell.angle_alpha   90.00
_cell.angle_beta   90.00
_cell.angle_gamma   90.00
#
_symmetry.space_group_name_H-M   'P 1'
#
loop_
_entity.id
_entity.type
_entity.pdbx_description
1 polymer ?
#
loop_
_entity_poly.entity_id
_entity_poly.type
_entity_poly.pdbx_seq_one_letter_code
_entity_poly.pdbx_strand_id
1 'polypeptide(L)'
;MIHLVDHKELELQHRDDFGAWTYFIQIPDTQGLNGQWGRMKVSGTLDDYELKKHNLAPRKDEDYLISINKEIRETLNKKPGDKILVDLWLDII
;
A
#
# COMPACT_ATOMS: atom_id res chain seq x y z
N MET A 1 15.10 -5.45 -6.18
CA MET A 1 13.68 -5.18 -5.89
C MET A 1 12.89 -6.45 -6.18
N ILE A 2 11.88 -6.78 -5.38
CA ILE A 2 10.99 -7.93 -5.61
C ILE A 2 9.66 -7.39 -6.08
N HIS A 3 9.10 -7.90 -7.17
CA HIS A 3 7.77 -7.48 -7.63
C HIS A 3 6.72 -8.08 -6.70
N LEU A 4 5.90 -7.23 -6.06
CA LEU A 4 4.88 -7.63 -5.09
C LEU A 4 3.48 -7.65 -5.69
N VAL A 5 3.16 -6.65 -6.52
CA VAL A 5 1.85 -6.53 -7.17
C VAL A 5 2.10 -6.17 -8.61
N ASP A 6 1.54 -6.95 -9.54
CA ASP A 6 1.59 -6.71 -10.97
C ASP A 6 0.23 -6.19 -11.46
N HIS A 7 0.15 -4.89 -11.74
CA HIS A 7 -1.01 -4.21 -12.36
C HIS A 7 -2.38 -4.72 -11.89
N LYS A 8 -2.62 -4.70 -10.58
CA LYS A 8 -3.84 -5.24 -9.96
C LYS A 8 -4.74 -4.13 -9.44
N GLU A 9 -6.04 -4.24 -9.69
CA GLU A 9 -7.03 -3.35 -9.10
C GLU A 9 -7.24 -3.69 -7.62
N LEU A 10 -6.84 -2.78 -6.73
CA LEU A 10 -7.00 -2.90 -5.29
C LEU A 10 -7.90 -1.79 -4.76
N GLU A 11 -8.63 -2.08 -3.68
CA GLU A 11 -9.59 -1.15 -3.09
C GLU A 11 -8.92 -0.16 -2.15
N LEU A 12 -9.28 1.12 -2.29
CA LEU A 12 -9.02 2.12 -1.27
C LEU A 12 -9.95 1.88 -0.08
N GLN A 13 -9.40 1.49 1.06
CA GLN A 13 -10.19 1.25 2.27
C GLN A 13 -10.15 2.47 3.20
N HIS A 14 -11.21 2.62 4.02
CA HIS A 14 -11.25 3.63 5.08
C HIS A 14 -11.75 3.06 6.41
N ARG A 15 -11.05 3.40 7.50
CA ARG A 15 -11.38 3.04 8.87
C ARG A 15 -11.03 4.16 9.85
N ASP A 16 -12.04 4.69 10.54
CA ASP A 16 -11.85 5.77 11.51
C ASP A 16 -11.06 5.33 12.77
N ASP A 17 -11.05 4.03 13.06
CA ASP A 17 -10.41 3.43 14.23
C ASP A 17 -8.96 2.96 13.98
N PHE A 18 -8.31 3.47 12.93
CA PHE A 18 -7.01 2.97 12.45
C PHE A 18 -5.85 3.97 12.57
N GLY A 19 -5.94 4.87 13.55
CA GLY A 19 -4.89 5.84 13.87
C GLY A 19 -4.57 6.76 12.67
N ALA A 20 -3.29 7.00 12.40
CA ALA A 20 -2.88 7.81 11.24
C ALA A 20 -3.07 7.11 9.88
N TRP A 21 -3.50 5.85 9.87
CA TRP A 21 -3.65 5.01 8.68
C TRP A 21 -5.11 4.83 8.30
N THR A 22 -5.96 5.82 8.59
CA THR A 22 -7.40 5.69 8.33
C THR A 22 -7.73 5.40 6.87
N TYR A 23 -6.85 5.72 5.92
CA TYR A 23 -6.94 5.30 4.52
C TYR A 23 -5.77 4.40 4.15
N PHE A 24 -6.06 3.24 3.56
CA PHE A 24 -5.04 2.25 3.24
C PHE A 24 -5.43 1.33 2.07
N ILE A 25 -4.44 0.66 1.51
CA ILE A 25 -4.61 -0.46 0.57
C ILE A 25 -3.96 -1.69 1.18
N GLN A 26 -4.65 -2.82 1.14
CA GLN A 26 -4.10 -4.13 1.51
C GLN A 26 -3.37 -4.75 0.32
N ILE A 27 -2.11 -5.14 0.53
CA ILE A 27 -1.25 -5.69 -0.50
C ILE A 27 -1.38 -7.21 -0.46
N PRO A 28 -2.01 -7.85 -1.46
CA PRO A 28 -2.30 -9.28 -1.43
C PRO A 28 -1.00 -10.11 -1.41
N ASP A 29 -1.10 -11.33 -0.89
CA ASP A 29 -0.02 -12.33 -0.92
C ASP A 29 1.25 -11.88 -0.17
N THR A 30 1.10 -10.97 0.80
CA THR A 30 2.20 -10.46 1.63
C THR A 30 2.16 -11.00 3.06
N GLN A 31 1.07 -11.69 3.43
CA GLN A 31 1.01 -12.45 4.67
C GLN A 31 2.19 -13.43 4.76
N GLY A 32 2.89 -13.39 5.89
CA GLY A 32 4.01 -14.31 6.15
C GLY A 32 5.34 -13.90 5.50
N LEU A 33 5.40 -12.77 4.79
CA LEU A 33 6.68 -12.16 4.49
C LEU A 33 7.42 -11.88 5.81
N ASN A 34 8.75 -12.06 5.81
CA ASN A 34 9.55 -11.73 6.98
C ASN A 34 10.03 -10.28 6.85
N GLY A 35 9.57 -9.40 7.74
CA GLY A 35 10.15 -8.08 7.86
C GLY A 35 9.67 -7.31 9.08
N GLN A 36 10.44 -6.28 9.41
CA GLN A 36 10.18 -5.43 10.57
C GLN A 36 9.54 -4.12 10.12
N TRP A 37 8.67 -3.59 10.98
CA TRP A 37 8.09 -2.26 10.81
C TRP A 37 9.17 -1.21 10.52
N GLY A 38 8.90 -0.32 9.56
CA GLY A 38 9.79 0.77 9.17
C GLY A 38 11.00 0.37 8.30
N ARG A 39 11.28 -0.93 8.13
CA ARG A 39 12.33 -1.44 7.25
C ARG A 39 11.82 -1.89 5.89
N MET A 40 10.56 -2.28 5.81
CA MET A 40 9.95 -2.69 4.55
C MET A 40 9.42 -1.48 3.80
N LYS A 41 9.98 -1.26 2.62
CA LYS A 41 9.64 -0.14 1.76
C LYS A 41 9.21 -0.63 0.39
N VAL A 42 8.24 0.04 -0.20
CA VAL A 42 7.79 -0.23 -1.57
C VAL A 42 7.92 1.02 -2.42
N SER A 43 8.19 0.79 -3.71
CA SER A 43 8.15 1.79 -4.76
C SER A 43 7.33 1.24 -5.93
N GLY A 44 6.76 2.11 -6.76
CA GLY A 44 5.92 1.70 -7.88
C GLY A 44 4.88 2.76 -8.23
N THR A 45 3.70 2.35 -8.66
CA THR A 45 2.62 3.24 -9.07
C THR A 45 1.28 2.87 -8.45
N LEU A 46 0.47 3.91 -8.25
CA LEU A 46 -0.94 3.85 -7.89
C LEU A 46 -1.70 4.69 -8.93
N ASP A 47 -2.44 4.08 -9.84
CA ASP A 47 -2.89 4.73 -11.09
C ASP A 47 -1.71 5.49 -11.76
N ASP A 48 -1.83 6.81 -11.90
CA ASP A 48 -0.79 7.69 -12.48
C ASP A 48 0.16 8.31 -11.42
N TYR A 49 0.01 7.96 -10.14
CA TYR A 49 0.85 8.48 -9.05
C TYR A 49 2.08 7.61 -8.83
N GLU A 50 3.27 8.20 -8.90
CA GLU A 50 4.54 7.52 -8.60
C GLU A 50 4.79 7.47 -7.08
N LEU A 51 4.94 6.27 -6.54
CA LEU A 51 5.23 5.99 -5.13
C LEU A 51 6.71 5.61 -4.95
N LYS A 52 7.42 6.24 -4.01
CA LYS A 52 8.83 5.97 -3.73
C LYS A 52 9.10 5.71 -2.25
N LYS A 53 9.78 4.61 -1.94
CA LYS A 53 10.24 4.24 -0.58
C LYS A 53 9.18 4.39 0.50
N HIS A 54 7.94 4.04 0.16
CA HIS A 54 6.79 4.16 1.03
C HIS A 54 6.74 2.99 2.01
N ASN A 55 6.24 3.21 3.23
CA ASN A 55 6.20 2.15 4.23
C ASN A 55 5.21 1.05 3.83
N LEU A 56 5.71 -0.18 3.75
CA LEU A 56 4.88 -1.38 3.75
C LEU A 56 4.78 -1.86 5.20
N ALA A 57 3.58 -1.77 5.77
CA ALA A 57 3.26 -2.05 7.16
C ALA A 57 3.04 -3.56 7.39
N PRO A 58 3.95 -4.27 8.08
CA PRO A 58 3.75 -5.68 8.40
C PRO A 58 2.58 -5.86 9.36
N ARG A 59 1.77 -6.90 9.13
CA ARG A 59 0.71 -7.31 10.02
C ARG A 59 0.86 -8.76 10.42
N LYS A 60 0.47 -9.07 11.66
CA LYS A 60 0.50 -10.44 12.17
C LYS A 60 -0.67 -11.21 11.56
N ASP A 61 -0.38 -12.34 10.92
CA ASP A 61 -1.35 -13.27 10.33
C ASP A 61 -2.30 -12.63 9.30
N GLU A 62 -1.92 -11.50 8.72
CA GLU A 62 -2.68 -10.78 7.71
C GLU A 62 -1.74 -10.20 6.65
N ASP A 63 -2.29 -9.86 5.49
CA ASP A 63 -1.57 -9.09 4.49
C ASP A 63 -1.17 -7.71 5.00
N TYR A 64 -0.09 -7.22 4.41
CA TYR A 64 0.53 -5.96 4.73
C TYR A 64 -0.22 -4.81 4.09
N LEU A 65 -0.04 -3.62 4.64
CA LEU A 65 -0.77 -2.43 4.22
C LEU A 65 0.19 -1.34 3.73
N ILE A 66 -0.30 -0.49 2.85
CA ILE A 66 0.28 0.85 2.64
C ILE A 66 -0.74 1.90 3.06
N SER A 67 -0.29 2.99 3.66
CA SER A 67 -1.15 4.14 3.97
C SER A 67 -1.34 4.97 2.71
N ILE A 68 -2.54 5.51 2.53
CA ILE A 68 -2.83 6.46 1.46
C ILE A 68 -3.07 7.81 2.13
N ASN A 69 -2.00 8.60 2.22
CA ASN A 69 -2.05 9.91 2.87
C ASN A 69 -2.93 10.90 2.07
N LYS A 70 -3.13 12.11 2.62
CA LYS A 70 -3.99 13.12 1.99
C LYS A 70 -3.52 13.50 0.57
N GLU A 71 -2.22 13.69 0.36
CA GLU A 71 -1.64 14.08 -0.93
C GLU A 71 -1.90 13.03 -2.01
N ILE A 72 -1.69 11.74 -1.68
CA ILE A 72 -1.96 10.64 -2.61
C ILE A 72 -3.46 10.62 -2.94
N ARG A 73 -4.35 10.71 -1.93
CA ARG A 73 -5.80 10.70 -2.16
C ARG A 73 -6.28 11.85 -3.04
N GLU A 74 -5.79 13.05 -2.80
CA GLU A 74 -6.13 14.23 -3.60
C GLU A 74 -5.66 14.09 -5.04
N THR A 75 -4.48 13.48 -5.25
CA THR A 75 -3.94 13.25 -6.60
C THR A 75 -4.72 12.17 -7.36
N LEU A 76 -5.06 11.07 -6.69
CA LEU A 76 -5.84 9.98 -7.28
C LEU A 76 -7.31 10.38 -7.53
N ASN A 77 -7.84 11.33 -6.74
CA ASN A 77 -9.25 11.74 -6.75
C ASN A 77 -10.21 10.55 -6.55
N LYS A 78 -9.83 9.62 -5.67
CA LYS A 78 -10.59 8.40 -5.34
C LYS A 78 -11.20 8.49 -3.95
N LYS A 79 -12.30 7.76 -3.75
CA LYS A 79 -13.02 7.61 -2.48
C LYS A 79 -12.88 6.19 -1.95
N PRO A 80 -13.12 5.97 -0.64
CA PRO A 80 -13.19 4.62 -0.10
C PRO A 80 -14.17 3.75 -0.90
N GLY A 81 -13.76 2.52 -1.22
CA GLY A 81 -14.50 1.60 -2.09
C GLY A 81 -14.08 1.65 -3.57
N ASP A 82 -13.44 2.73 -4.02
CA ASP A 82 -12.94 2.81 -5.40
C ASP A 82 -11.72 1.90 -5.60
N LYS A 83 -11.54 1.45 -6.85
CA LYS A 83 -10.37 0.68 -7.28
C LYS A 83 -9.26 1.60 -7.79
N ILE A 84 -8.04 1.22 -7.47
CA ILE A 84 -6.77 1.83 -7.88
C ILE A 84 -5.97 0.73 -8.58
N LEU A 85 -5.43 1.02 -9.76
CA LEU A 85 -4.48 0.14 -10.43
C LEU A 85 -3.13 0.21 -9.72
N VAL A 86 -2.69 -0.89 -9.13
CA VAL A 86 -1.49 -0.94 -8.29
C VAL A 86 -0.41 -1.78 -8.97
N ASP A 87 0.79 -1.22 -9.06
CA ASP A 87 1.99 -1.93 -9.50
C ASP A 87 3.14 -1.59 -8.52
N LEU A 88 3.60 -2.57 -7.75
CA LEU A 88 4.49 -2.32 -6.60
C LEU A 88 5.64 -3.30 -6.52
N TRP A 89 6.80 -2.77 -6.15
CA TRP A 89 8.01 -3.52 -5.84
C TRP A 89 8.45 -3.29 -4.41
N LEU A 90 8.84 -4.37 -3.73
CA LEU A 90 9.59 -4.31 -2.49
C LEU A 90 11.01 -3.81 -2.77
N ASP A 91 11.36 -2.71 -2.12
CA ASP A 91 12.73 -2.22 -2.06
C ASP A 91 13.55 -3.20 -1.21
N ILE A 92 14.50 -3.89 -1.81
CA ILE A 92 15.45 -4.74 -1.07
C ILE A 92 16.54 -3.81 -0.54
N ILE A 93 16.78 -3.87 0.77
CA ILE A 93 17.93 -3.23 1.43
C ILE A 93 19.11 -4.20 1.42
#